data_AF-A0AA39JYV4-F1
#
_entry.id   AF-A0AA39JYV4-F1
#
_cell.length_a   1.000
_cell.length_b   1.000
_cell.length_c   1.000
_cell.angle_alpha   90.00
_cell.angle_beta   90.00
_cell.angle_gamma   90.00
#
_symmetry.space_group_name_H-M   'P 1'
#
loop_
_entity.id
_entity.type
_entity.pdbx_description
1 polymer ?
#
loop_
_entity_poly.entity_id
_entity_poly.type
_entity_poly.pdbx_seq_one_letter_code
_entity_poly.pdbx_strand_id
1 'polypeptide(L)'
;MQFKLVSFVGAALFASSVAAICPGYNYGIIDVGRDVATGKEGYAVVDDSCTQVAGAITSNPCDEPLFSCSPPPITIVGLHYGGQNYACRGDVNSGYCGGTHVQVCCRNDGN
;
A
#
# COMPACT_ATOMS: atom_id res chain seq x y z
N MET A 1 24.46 36.35 43.29
CA MET A 1 23.64 35.94 42.13
C MET A 1 24.56 35.38 41.07
N GLN A 2 24.58 34.06 40.84
CA GLN A 2 25.22 33.48 39.64
C GLN A 2 24.38 32.30 39.14
N PHE A 3 24.08 32.36 37.85
CA PHE A 3 23.04 31.62 37.14
C PHE A 3 23.45 30.15 36.91
N LYS A 4 22.57 29.22 37.29
CA LYS A 4 22.64 27.82 36.88
C LYS A 4 22.15 27.71 35.43
N LEU A 5 23.04 27.41 34.49
CA LEU A 5 22.68 27.01 33.14
C LEU A 5 22.25 25.54 33.15
N VAL A 6 20.94 25.30 33.07
CA VAL A 6 20.39 23.98 32.78
C VAL A 6 20.12 23.93 31.28
N SER A 7 20.99 23.25 30.53
CA SER A 7 20.76 22.97 29.11
C SER A 7 19.66 21.91 28.97
N PHE A 8 18.47 22.34 28.58
CA PHE A 8 17.42 21.44 28.11
C PHE A 8 17.79 20.96 26.70
N VAL A 9 18.17 19.68 26.58
CA VAL A 9 18.26 19.01 25.28
C VAL A 9 16.84 18.59 24.90
N GLY A 10 16.19 19.38 24.05
CA GLY A 10 14.92 19.03 23.44
C GLY A 10 15.16 18.08 22.26
N ALA A 11 14.92 16.79 22.46
CA ALA A 11 14.83 15.85 21.35
C ALA A 11 13.57 16.16 20.53
N ALA A 12 13.74 16.78 19.36
CA ALA A 12 12.66 16.92 18.39
C ALA A 12 12.40 15.52 17.79
N LEU A 13 11.39 14.84 18.33
CA LEU A 13 10.81 13.66 17.69
C LEU A 13 10.09 14.15 16.43
N PHE A 14 10.73 14.01 15.27
CA PHE A 14 10.05 14.10 13.99
C PHE A 14 9.10 12.91 13.90
N ALA A 15 7.88 13.07 14.38
CA ALA A 15 6.78 12.20 14.00
C ALA A 15 6.54 12.49 12.51
N SER A 16 7.14 11.69 11.64
CA SER A 16 6.69 11.57 10.26
C SER A 16 5.29 11.00 10.34
N SER A 17 4.29 11.88 10.35
CA SER A 17 2.91 11.48 10.07
C SER A 17 2.94 10.93 8.65
N VAL A 18 3.10 9.62 8.51
CA VAL A 18 2.81 8.94 7.26
C VAL A 18 1.33 9.24 7.02
N ALA A 19 1.05 10.09 6.05
CA ALA A 19 -0.30 10.21 5.56
C ALA A 19 -0.68 8.80 5.10
N ALA A 20 -1.81 8.28 5.59
CA ALA A 20 -2.32 6.98 5.17
C ALA A 20 -2.26 6.94 3.63
N ILE A 21 -1.63 5.90 3.08
CA ILE A 21 -1.39 5.80 1.65
C ILE A 21 -2.72 5.70 0.91
N CYS A 22 -3.74 5.16 1.58
CA CYS A 22 -5.11 5.13 1.12
C CYS A 22 -6.03 5.61 2.26
N PRO A 23 -6.29 6.92 2.39
CA PRO A 23 -7.10 7.43 3.50
C PRO A 23 -8.48 6.78 3.57
N GLY A 24 -8.77 6.06 4.66
CA GLY A 24 -10.04 5.38 4.87
C GLY A 24 -10.16 3.99 4.25
N TYR A 25 -9.05 3.40 3.76
CA TYR A 25 -8.96 2.03 3.28
C TYR A 25 -8.06 1.20 4.20
N ASN A 26 -7.95 -0.11 3.93
CA ASN A 26 -7.12 -1.02 4.73
C ASN A 26 -5.77 -1.31 4.06
N TYR A 27 -5.76 -1.38 2.73
CA TYR A 27 -4.59 -1.75 1.94
C TYR A 27 -4.50 -0.94 0.65
N GLY A 28 -3.31 -0.83 0.10
CA GLY A 28 -3.03 -0.36 -1.25
C GLY A 28 -2.40 -1.47 -2.09
N ILE A 29 -2.55 -1.40 -3.41
CA ILE A 29 -1.84 -2.27 -4.35
C ILE A 29 -0.91 -1.41 -5.20
N ILE A 30 0.37 -1.76 -5.21
CA ILE A 30 1.41 -1.16 -6.04
C ILE A 30 1.91 -2.15 -7.08
N ASP A 31 2.33 -1.61 -8.21
CA ASP A 31 3.09 -2.32 -9.24
C ASP A 31 4.57 -2.12 -8.97
N VAL A 32 5.25 -3.17 -8.54
CA VAL A 32 6.69 -3.15 -8.23
C VAL A 32 7.57 -3.40 -9.46
N GLY A 33 6.94 -3.45 -10.65
CA GLY A 33 7.58 -3.66 -11.92
C GLY A 33 7.96 -5.12 -12.17
N ARG A 34 8.74 -5.29 -13.23
CA ARG A 34 9.09 -6.61 -13.75
C ARG A 34 10.15 -7.31 -12.89
N ASP A 35 9.81 -8.49 -12.41
CA ASP A 35 10.73 -9.37 -11.70
C ASP A 35 11.83 -9.88 -12.65
N VAL A 36 13.08 -9.78 -12.21
CA VAL A 36 14.26 -10.11 -13.03
C VAL A 36 14.50 -11.62 -13.16
N ALA A 37 13.99 -12.43 -12.22
CA ALA A 37 14.19 -13.87 -12.24
C ALA A 37 13.19 -14.58 -13.16
N THR A 38 11.94 -14.10 -13.19
CA THR A 38 10.82 -14.71 -13.90
C THR A 38 10.40 -13.94 -15.16
N GLY A 39 10.76 -12.65 -15.26
CA GLY A 39 10.34 -11.79 -16.36
C GLY A 39 8.83 -11.47 -16.34
N LYS A 40 8.17 -11.59 -15.19
CA LYS A 40 6.74 -11.29 -15.01
C LYS A 40 6.54 -10.02 -14.19
N GLU A 41 5.35 -9.44 -14.22
CA GLU A 41 5.04 -8.24 -13.43
C GLU A 41 4.79 -8.58 -11.97
N GLY A 42 5.32 -7.76 -11.07
CA GLY A 42 5.15 -7.91 -9.64
C GLY A 42 4.09 -6.95 -9.10
N TYR A 43 3.14 -7.50 -8.35
CA TYR A 43 2.13 -6.74 -7.62
C TYR A 43 2.35 -6.94 -6.13
N ALA A 44 2.42 -5.85 -5.38
CA ALA A 44 2.54 -5.90 -3.92
C ALA A 44 1.33 -5.25 -3.25
N VAL A 45 0.82 -5.92 -2.23
CA VAL A 45 -0.23 -5.41 -1.34
C VAL A 45 0.47 -4.81 -0.13
N VAL A 46 0.22 -3.53 0.11
CA VAL A 46 0.83 -2.77 1.20
C VAL A 46 -0.24 -2.27 2.17
N ASP A 47 0.12 -2.17 3.45
CA ASP A 47 -0.71 -1.49 4.45
C ASP A 47 -0.45 0.02 4.47
N ASP A 48 -1.14 0.74 5.37
CA ASP A 48 -0.98 2.18 5.57
C ASP A 48 0.44 2.62 6.01
N SER A 49 1.28 1.68 6.44
CA SER A 49 2.68 1.91 6.81
C SER A 49 3.65 1.57 5.67
N CYS A 50 3.16 1.34 4.45
CA CYS A 50 3.92 0.85 3.30
C CYS A 50 4.59 -0.51 3.54
N THR A 51 4.11 -1.30 4.50
CA THR A 51 4.62 -2.64 4.73
C THR A 51 3.94 -3.60 3.78
N GLN A 52 4.73 -4.37 3.03
CA GLN A 52 4.18 -5.40 2.16
C GLN A 52 3.62 -6.57 2.99
N VAL A 53 2.33 -6.83 2.82
CA VAL A 53 1.60 -7.90 3.53
C VAL A 53 1.30 -9.10 2.65
N ALA A 54 1.28 -8.90 1.33
CA ALA A 54 1.11 -9.92 0.31
C ALA A 54 1.65 -9.45 -1.05
N GLY A 55 1.68 -10.33 -2.03
CA GLY A 55 1.99 -9.99 -3.40
C GLY A 55 1.98 -11.20 -4.31
N ALA A 56 1.99 -10.95 -5.62
CA ALA A 56 2.09 -11.99 -6.64
C ALA A 56 3.01 -11.53 -7.78
N ILE A 57 3.73 -12.48 -8.37
CA ILE A 57 4.56 -12.28 -9.55
C ILE A 57 3.92 -13.04 -10.69
N THR A 58 3.28 -12.33 -11.61
CA THR A 58 2.38 -12.93 -12.58
C THR A 58 2.34 -12.16 -13.90
N SER A 59 1.94 -12.84 -14.98
CA SER A 59 1.70 -12.17 -16.26
C SER A 59 0.35 -11.47 -16.28
N ASN A 60 -0.57 -11.88 -15.41
CA ASN A 60 -1.93 -11.35 -15.34
C ASN A 60 -2.44 -11.46 -13.89
N PRO A 61 -2.68 -10.33 -13.19
CA PRO A 61 -3.15 -10.36 -11.79
C PRO A 61 -4.49 -11.07 -11.64
N CYS A 62 -5.28 -11.20 -12.71
CA CYS A 62 -6.61 -11.80 -12.67
C CYS A 62 -6.61 -13.33 -12.62
N ASP A 63 -5.46 -13.94 -12.93
CA ASP A 63 -5.28 -15.38 -12.80
C ASP A 63 -4.81 -15.77 -11.39
N GLU A 64 -4.48 -14.78 -10.56
CA GLU A 64 -4.06 -15.00 -9.17
C GLU A 64 -5.28 -15.00 -8.25
N PRO A 65 -5.41 -15.98 -7.34
CA PRO A 65 -6.51 -16.02 -6.38
C PRO A 65 -6.49 -14.84 -5.39
N LEU A 66 -5.38 -14.11 -5.33
CA LEU A 66 -5.21 -12.93 -4.49
C LEU A 66 -6.04 -11.73 -4.99
N PHE A 67 -6.35 -11.65 -6.29
CA PHE A 67 -6.95 -10.46 -6.88
C PHE A 67 -8.26 -10.78 -7.61
N SER A 68 -9.17 -9.80 -7.63
CA SER A 68 -10.30 -9.74 -8.54
C SER A 68 -10.07 -8.62 -9.54
N CYS A 69 -10.41 -8.83 -10.81
CA CYS A 69 -10.23 -7.84 -11.86
C CYS A 69 -11.53 -7.41 -12.54
N SER A 70 -11.51 -6.20 -13.12
CA SER A 70 -12.49 -5.77 -14.12
C SER A 70 -12.24 -6.44 -15.48
N PRO A 71 -13.25 -6.46 -16.38
CA PRO A 71 -13.01 -6.70 -17.81
C PRO A 71 -12.01 -5.69 -18.40
N PRO A 72 -11.41 -5.97 -19.57
CA PRO A 72 -10.48 -5.06 -20.24
C PRO A 72 -11.07 -3.63 -20.41
N PRO A 73 -10.32 -2.56 -20.10
CA PRO A 73 -8.94 -2.55 -19.58
C PRO A 73 -8.85 -3.14 -18.17
N ILE A 74 -7.92 -4.08 -18.00
CA ILE A 74 -7.80 -4.85 -16.75
C ILE A 74 -7.37 -3.91 -15.62
N THR A 75 -8.17 -3.86 -14.57
CA THR A 75 -7.86 -3.16 -13.32
C THR A 75 -8.18 -4.07 -12.15
N ILE A 76 -7.40 -4.00 -11.07
CA ILE A 76 -7.66 -4.77 -9.86
C ILE A 76 -8.80 -4.07 -9.11
N VAL A 77 -9.92 -4.78 -8.95
CA VAL A 77 -11.15 -4.28 -8.31
C VAL A 77 -11.45 -4.98 -6.98
N GLY A 78 -10.66 -5.99 -6.62
CA GLY A 78 -10.76 -6.65 -5.33
C GLY A 78 -9.49 -7.37 -4.90
N LEU A 79 -9.38 -7.59 -3.61
CA LEU A 79 -8.27 -8.27 -2.94
C LEU A 79 -8.83 -9.34 -2.00
N HIS A 80 -8.26 -10.54 -2.04
CA HIS A 80 -8.61 -11.68 -1.22
C HIS A 80 -7.46 -12.00 -0.27
N TYR A 81 -7.52 -11.50 0.96
CA TYR A 81 -6.40 -11.62 1.91
C TYR A 81 -6.89 -12.00 3.30
N GLY A 82 -6.20 -12.96 3.92
CA GLY A 82 -6.52 -13.41 5.29
C GLY A 82 -7.94 -13.97 5.46
N GLY A 83 -8.54 -14.52 4.40
CA GLY A 83 -9.91 -15.01 4.41
C GLY A 83 -10.99 -13.92 4.30
N GLN A 84 -10.60 -12.68 4.03
CA GLN A 84 -11.51 -11.54 3.84
C GLN A 84 -11.44 -11.02 2.41
N ASN A 85 -12.55 -10.44 1.96
CA ASN A 85 -12.68 -9.82 0.65
C ASN A 85 -12.65 -8.30 0.82
N TYR A 86 -11.79 -7.63 0.06
CA TYR A 86 -11.67 -6.18 0.06
C TYR A 86 -12.05 -5.64 -1.30
N ALA A 87 -12.89 -4.61 -1.34
CA ALA A 87 -13.23 -3.92 -2.58
C ALA A 87 -12.15 -2.88 -2.89
N CYS A 88 -11.58 -2.95 -4.09
CA CYS A 88 -10.52 -2.04 -4.52
C CYS A 88 -11.06 -1.01 -5.52
N ARG A 89 -10.63 0.25 -5.37
CA ARG A 89 -11.00 1.38 -6.23
C ARG A 89 -9.77 2.28 -6.40
N GLY A 90 -9.65 2.95 -7.55
CA GLY A 90 -8.69 4.05 -7.69
C GLY A 90 -9.12 5.22 -6.79
N ASP A 91 -8.17 5.83 -6.09
CA ASP A 91 -8.41 6.99 -5.22
C ASP A 91 -7.46 8.14 -5.59
N VAL A 92 -8.00 9.35 -5.76
CA VAL A 92 -7.21 10.55 -6.11
C VAL A 92 -6.31 11.02 -4.97
N ASN A 93 -6.60 10.59 -3.74
CA ASN A 93 -5.78 10.86 -2.55
C ASN A 93 -4.83 9.70 -2.26
N SER A 94 -4.68 8.75 -3.19
CA SER A 94 -3.71 7.67 -3.03
C SER A 94 -2.28 8.22 -3.01
N GLY A 95 -1.49 7.66 -2.12
CA GLY A 95 -0.11 8.04 -1.88
C GLY A 95 0.89 7.20 -2.66
N TYR A 96 2.12 7.23 -2.16
CA TYR A 96 3.25 6.50 -2.73
C TYR A 96 3.93 5.67 -1.65
N CYS A 97 4.39 4.48 -2.03
CA CYS A 97 5.26 3.64 -1.20
C CYS A 97 6.59 3.41 -1.89
N GLY A 98 7.68 3.80 -1.22
CA GLY A 98 9.03 3.63 -1.77
C GLY A 98 9.25 4.34 -3.13
N GLY A 99 8.48 5.39 -3.42
CA GLY A 99 8.49 6.09 -4.71
C GLY A 99 7.54 5.51 -5.77
N THR A 100 6.84 4.42 -5.48
CA THR A 100 5.85 3.79 -6.36
C THR A 100 4.45 4.24 -5.98
N HIS A 101 3.68 4.71 -6.97
CA HIS A 101 2.29 5.14 -6.77
C HIS A 101 1.37 3.96 -6.48
N VAL A 102 0.44 4.13 -5.54
CA VAL A 102 -0.61 3.14 -5.29
C VAL A 102 -1.66 3.19 -6.39
N GLN A 103 -1.84 2.08 -7.09
CA GLN A 103 -2.76 1.99 -8.22
C GLN A 103 -4.22 1.96 -7.76
N VAL A 104 -4.50 1.17 -6.72
CA VAL A 104 -5.84 1.03 -6.14
C VAL A 104 -5.77 0.87 -4.63
N CYS A 105 -6.80 1.39 -3.96
CA CYS A 105 -7.01 1.31 -2.53
C CYS A 105 -8.14 0.33 -2.22
N CYS A 106 -7.91 -0.56 -1.26
CA CYS A 106 -8.78 -1.69 -0.95
C CYS A 106 -9.32 -1.60 0.48
N ARG A 107 -10.65 -1.61 0.62
CA ARG A 107 -11.34 -1.53 1.91
C ARG A 107 -12.20 -2.76 2.14
N ASN A 108 -12.27 -3.20 3.39
CA ASN A 108 -13.24 -4.19 3.79
C ASN A 108 -14.61 -3.52 3.91
N ASP A 109 -15.48 -3.72 2.91
CA ASP A 109 -16.86 -3.21 2.94
C ASP A 109 -17.81 -4.16 3.69
N GLY A 110 -17.31 -5.22 4.32
CA GLY A 110 -18.07 -6.07 5.25
C GLY A 110 -18.96 -7.13 4.61
N ASN A 111 -18.56 -7.69 3.46
CA ASN A 111 -19.31 -8.76 2.78
C ASN A 111 -18.93 -10.17 3.24
#